data_AF-A0AAV8XNV4-F1
#
_entry.id   AF-A0AAV8XNV4-F1
#
_cell.length_a   1.000
_cell.length_b   1.000
_cell.length_c   1.000
_cell.angle_alpha   90.00
_cell.angle_beta   90.00
_cell.angle_gamma   90.00
#
_symmetry.space_group_name_H-M   'P 1'
#
loop_
_entity.id
_entity.type
_entity.pdbx_description
1 polymer ?
#
loop_
_entity_poly.entity_id
_entity_poly.type
_entity_poly.pdbx_seq_one_letter_code
_entity_poly.pdbx_strand_id
1 'polypeptide(L)' 'MSDTIVKLQEESRLNPDPVGLDLTSGEPINPKDAGIYDNYVVKKQIVNSCSIIASNLLLVDEIMRAGMSSLKG' A
#
# COMPACT_ATOMS: atom_id res chain seq x y z
N MET A 1 -8.07 8.53 13.42
CA MET A 1 -7.21 8.03 12.32
C MET A 1 -5.99 8.93 12.10
N SER A 2 -6.14 10.26 12.14
CA SER A 2 -4.99 11.19 12.05
C SER A 2 -3.97 10.99 13.18
N ASP A 3 -4.41 10.90 14.44
CA ASP A 3 -3.50 10.84 15.59
C ASP A 3 -2.64 9.56 15.63
N THR A 4 -3.22 8.42 15.28
CA THR A 4 -2.50 7.13 15.21
C THR A 4 -1.33 7.16 14.22
N ILE A 5 -1.51 7.81 13.07
CA ILE A 5 -0.45 7.92 12.05
C ILE A 5 0.67 8.82 12.56
N VAL A 6 0.34 9.91 13.24
CA VAL A 6 1.33 10.82 13.84
C VAL A 6 2.17 10.09 14.87
N LYS A 7 1.53 9.41 15.83
CA LYS A 7 2.23 8.60 16.84
C LYS A 7 3.14 7.53 16.22
N LEU A 8 2.67 6.85 15.17
CA LEU A 8 3.45 5.82 14.48
C LEU A 8 4.67 6.41 13.75
N GLN A 9 4.52 7.58 13.12
CA GLN A 9 5.63 8.29 12.47
C GLN A 9 6.67 8.81 13.49
N GLU A 10 6.21 9.31 14.63
CA GLU A 10 7.10 9.74 15.73
C GLU A 10 7.90 8.55 16.27
N GLU A 11 7.24 7.44 16.60
CA GLU A 11 7.89 6.22 17.10
C GLU A 11 8.88 5.64 16.08
N SER A 12 8.52 5.65 14.79
CA SER A 12 9.38 5.21 13.69
C SER A 12 10.58 6.14 13.47
N ARG A 13 10.55 7.39 13.94
CA ARG A 13 11.67 8.33 13.83
C ARG A 13 12.63 8.20 15.00
N LEU A 14 12.10 7.85 16.18
CA LEU A 14 12.86 7.68 17.41
C LEU A 14 13.58 6.33 17.46
N ASN A 15 13.01 5.29 16.84
CA ASN A 15 13.56 3.95 16.83
C ASN A 15 14.11 3.57 15.44
N PRO A 16 15.28 2.91 15.37
CA PRO A 16 15.81 2.37 14.12
C PRO A 16 15.13 1.05 13.71
N ASP A 17 14.39 0.41 14.61
CA ASP A 17 13.68 -0.84 14.36
C ASP A 17 12.31 -0.60 13.68
N PRO A 18 11.79 -1.60 12.94
CA PRO A 18 10.47 -1.51 12.33
C PRO A 18 9.37 -1.33 13.37
N VAL A 19 8.52 -0.31 13.20
CA VAL A 19 7.35 -0.07 14.04
C VAL A 19 6.08 -0.55 13.32
N GLY A 20 5.24 -1.29 14.03
CA GLY A 20 3.96 -1.81 13.58
C GLY A 20 2.80 -1.06 14.21
N LEU A 21 1.59 -1.33 13.70
CA LEU A 21 0.34 -0.77 14.22
C LEU A 21 -0.51 -1.91 14.77
N ASP A 22 -0.97 -1.79 16.02
CA ASP A 22 -2.04 -2.65 16.52
C ASP A 22 -3.40 -2.12 16.04
N LEU A 23 -4.14 -2.96 15.33
CA LEU A 23 -5.46 -2.63 14.80
C LEU A 23 -6.54 -2.57 15.89
N THR A 24 -6.28 -3.16 17.06
CA THR A 24 -7.25 -3.22 18.17
C THR A 24 -7.15 -1.98 19.05
N SER A 25 -5.95 -1.64 19.50
CA SER A 25 -5.71 -0.45 20.33
C SER A 25 -5.49 0.83 19.51
N GLY A 26 -5.01 0.71 18.27
CA GLY A 26 -4.60 1.87 17.47
C GLY A 26 -3.29 2.50 17.94
N GLU A 27 -2.50 1.79 18.75
CA GLU A 27 -1.20 2.26 19.25
C GLU A 27 -0.02 1.61 18.49
N PRO A 28 1.16 2.25 18.47
CA PRO A 28 2.37 1.66 17.90
C PRO A 28 2.83 0.44 18.69
N ILE A 29 3.24 -0.62 17.98
CA ILE A 29 3.74 -1.86 18.57
C ILE A 29 5.02 -2.31 17.87
N ASN A 30 5.82 -3.14 18.55
CA ASN A 30 6.90 -3.86 17.88
C ASN A 30 6.32 -5.09 17.15
N PRO A 31 6.37 -5.16 15.81
CA PRO A 31 5.78 -6.26 15.06
C PRO A 31 6.49 -7.59 15.30
N LYS A 32 7.78 -7.58 15.67
CA LYS A 32 8.55 -8.79 16.00
C LYS A 32 7.99 -9.47 17.26
N ASP A 33 7.68 -8.69 18.29
CA ASP A 33 7.14 -9.19 19.56
C ASP A 33 5.71 -9.72 19.42
N ALA A 34 4.94 -9.12 18.50
CA ALA A 34 3.60 -9.58 18.13
C ALA A 34 3.61 -10.79 17.16
N GLY A 35 4.78 -11.25 16.71
CA GLY A 35 4.91 -12.36 15.75
C GLY A 35 4.43 -12.03 14.34
N ILE A 36 4.34 -10.74 13.98
CA ILE A 36 3.86 -10.26 12.70
C ILE A 36 5.04 -10.15 11.74
N TYR A 37 5.13 -11.08 10.78
CA TYR A 37 6.16 -11.10 9.76
C TYR A 37 5.57 -11.12 8.36
N ASP A 38 6.23 -10.40 7.45
CA ASP A 38 5.89 -10.36 6.05
C ASP A 38 6.96 -11.05 5.20
N ASN A 39 6.54 -11.70 4.12
CA ASN A 39 7.48 -12.21 3.14
C ASN A 39 8.06 -11.05 2.33
N TYR A 40 9.39 -10.92 2.36
CA TYR A 40 10.13 -9.91 1.61
C TYR A 40 9.76 -9.86 0.11
N VAL A 41 9.62 -11.02 -0.54
CA VAL A 41 9.31 -11.12 -1.98
C VAL A 41 7.94 -10.51 -2.28
N VAL A 42 6.97 -10.68 -1.37
CA VAL A 42 5.62 -10.11 -1.54
C VAL A 42 5.68 -8.59 -1.52
N LYS A 43 6.35 -7.98 -0.52
CA LYS A 43 6.49 -6.52 -0.43
C LYS A 43 7.25 -5.94 -1.63
N LYS A 44 8.34 -6.59 -2.05
CA LYS A 44 9.11 -6.21 -3.25
C LYS A 44 8.24 -6.21 -4.50
N GLN A 45 7.43 -7.26 -4.68
CA GLN A 45 6.55 -7.38 -5.85
C GLN A 45 5.45 -6.32 -5.85
N ILE A 46 4.87 -6.00 -4.68
CA ILE A 46 3.84 -4.97 -4.54
C ILE A 46 4.38 -3.61 -4.98
N VAL A 47 5.55 -3.20 -4.47
CA VAL A 47 6.17 -1.91 -4.81
C VAL A 47 6.49 -1.83 -6.30
N ASN A 48 7.08 -2.88 -6.88
CA ASN A 48 7.40 -2.92 -8.29
C ASN A 48 6.15 -2.85 -9.18
N SER A 49 5.13 -3.64 -8.86
CA SER A 49 3.89 -3.70 -9.66
C SER A 49 3.12 -2.39 -9.60
N CYS A 50 3.02 -1.79 -8.40
CA CYS A 50 2.32 -0.53 -8.19
C CYS A 50 2.95 0.60 -9.00
N SER A 51 4.29 0.71 -8.98
CA SER A 51 4.99 1.74 -9.76
C SER A 51 4.70 1.63 -11.26
N ILE A 52 4.76 0.41 -11.82
CA ILE A 52 4.50 0.17 -13.25
C ILE A 52 3.03 0.51 -13.61
N ILE A 53 2.07 0.06 -12.80
CA ILE A 53 0.65 0.33 -13.04
C ILE A 53 0.36 1.83 -12.94
N ALA A 54 0.88 2.49 -11.90
CA ALA A 54 0.69 3.92 -11.70
C ALA A 54 1.26 4.73 -12.88
N SER A 55 2.46 4.40 -13.35
CA SER A 55 3.03 5.05 -14.54
C SER A 55 2.17 4.85 -15.78
N ASN A 56 1.68 3.64 -16.03
CA ASN A 56 0.81 3.38 -17.17
C ASN A 56 -0.52 4.13 -17.07
N LEU A 57 -1.11 4.24 -15.87
CA LEU A 57 -2.34 5.02 -15.66
C LEU A 57 -2.11 6.53 -15.86
N LEU A 58 -0.96 7.06 -15.43
CA LEU A 58 -0.63 8.48 -15.60
C LEU A 58 -0.32 8.87 -17.05
N LEU A 59 0.12 7.92 -17.87
CA LEU A 59 0.40 8.13 -19.30
C LEU A 59 -0.84 8.01 -20.18
N VAL A 60 -1.93 7.44 -19.66
CA VAL A 60 -3.20 7.35 -20.37
C VAL A 60 -3.95 8.66 -20.19
N ASP A 61 -4.10 9.42 -21.27
CA ASP A 61 -4.87 10.67 -21.27
C ASP A 61 -6.38 10.40 -21.38
N GLU A 62 -6.77 9.43 -22.22
CA GLU A 62 -8.17 9.04 -22.43
C GLU A 62 -8.33 7.52 -22.59
N ILE A 63 -9.45 6.99 -22.11
CA ILE A 63 -9.85 5.59 -22.28
C ILE A 63 -11.04 5.54 -23.24
N MET A 64 -10.81 5.10 -24.47
CA MET A 64 -11.89 4.89 -25.45
C MET A 64 -12.42 3.45 -25.35
N ARG A 65 -13.71 3.30 -25.07
CA ARG A 65 -14.39 2.00 -25.09
C ARG A 65 -15.06 1.79 -26.45
N ALA A 66 -14.40 1.09 -27.36
CA ALA A 66 -15.01 0.63 -28.62
C ALA A 66 -15.47 -0.83 -28.49
N GLY A 67 -16.79 -1.04 -28.46
CA GLY A 67 -17.43 -2.33 -28.69
C GLY A 67 -18.20 -2.27 -30.01
N MET A 68 -18.34 -3.40 -30.70
CA MET A 68 -19.13 -3.51 -31.93
C MET A 68 -20.62 -3.28 -31.63
N SER A 69 -21.08 -2.04 -31.69
CA SER A 69 -22.51 -1.69 -31.64
C SER A 69 -23.27 -2.04 -32.93
N SER A 70 -22.63 -2.66 -33.95
CA SER A 70 -23.22 -2.86 -35.28
C SER A 70 -23.36 -4.33 -35.73
N LEU A 71 -23.58 -5.28 -34.81
CA LEU A 71 -23.90 -6.69 -35.16
C LEU A 71 -25.40 -7.03 -35.03
N LYS A 72 -26.31 -6.08 -35.27
CA LYS A 72 -27.75 -6.36 -35.38
C LYS A 72 -28.39 -5.57 -36.52
N GLY A 73 -28.87 -6.29 -37.53
CA GLY A 73 -29.82 -5.81 -38.55
C GLY A 73 -29.22 -5.70 -39.93
#